data_AF-A0A3C0PKL8-F1
#
_entry.id   AF-A0A3C0PKL8-F1
#
_cell.length_a   1.000
_cell.length_b   1.000
_cell.length_c   1.000
_cell.angle_alpha   90.00
_cell.angle_beta   90.00
_cell.angle_gamma   90.00
#
_symmetry.space_group_name_H-M   'P 1'
#
loop_
_entity.id
_entity.type
_entity.pdbx_description
1 polymer ?
#
loop_
_entity_poly.entity_id
_entity_poly.type
_entity_poly.pdbx_seq_one_letter_code
_entity_poly.pdbx_strand_id
1 'polypeptide(L)'
;MVLTQRKYFFVCYFTIFLLLILNFLFFEKNECSVLVTARHFVDPNWIKGDWWLSTGIEYESLFNFFAGTLYKISNFSLTFILGRLFVYSLWSYIFAEILIELKISVWLAPFLFYAIQQNPSMGFGEWMIPGFETKSFAYLAVFGS
;
A
#
# COMPACT_ATOMS: atom_id res chain seq x y z
N MET A 1 -15.56 29.19 0.04
CA MET A 1 -16.13 27.97 -0.58
C MET A 1 -15.29 26.70 -0.34
N VAL A 2 -13.97 26.80 -0.08
CA VAL A 2 -13.07 25.65 0.22
C VAL A 2 -13.36 24.98 1.58
N LEU A 3 -13.75 25.76 2.60
CA LEU A 3 -14.01 25.27 3.96
C LEU A 3 -15.16 24.24 4.06
N THR A 4 -16.08 24.23 3.10
CA THR A 4 -17.23 23.32 3.13
C THR A 4 -16.86 21.90 2.71
N GLN A 5 -15.85 21.72 1.85
CA GLN A 5 -15.47 20.41 1.35
C GLN A 5 -14.54 19.63 2.29
N ARG A 6 -13.68 20.30 3.06
CA ARG A 6 -12.87 19.65 4.10
C ARG A 6 -13.69 18.90 5.15
N LYS A 7 -14.94 19.32 5.38
CA LYS A 7 -15.87 18.61 6.28
C LYS A 7 -16.16 17.18 5.83
N TYR A 8 -16.03 16.90 4.54
CA TYR A 8 -16.25 15.56 3.97
C TYR A 8 -14.96 14.74 3.88
N PHE A 9 -13.82 15.23 4.35
CA PHE A 9 -12.54 14.52 4.29
C PHE A 9 -12.65 13.11 4.87
N PHE A 10 -13.17 12.99 6.10
CA PHE A 10 -13.34 11.69 6.75
C PHE A 10 -14.28 10.77 5.99
N VAL A 11 -15.34 11.32 5.38
CA VAL A 11 -16.25 10.53 4.55
C VAL A 11 -15.52 9.98 3.33
N CYS A 12 -14.79 10.82 2.60
CA CYS A 12 -13.97 10.39 1.46
C CYS A 12 -12.95 9.33 1.86
N TYR A 13 -12.20 9.60 2.93
CA TYR A 13 -11.20 8.69 3.48
C TYR A 13 -11.80 7.32 3.80
N PHE A 14 -12.88 7.26 4.60
CA PHE A 14 -13.48 5.99 4.99
C PHE A 14 -14.12 5.25 3.82
N THR A 15 -14.74 5.96 2.86
CA THR A 15 -15.29 5.34 1.65
C THR A 15 -14.19 4.68 0.83
N ILE A 16 -13.08 5.38 0.58
CA ILE A 16 -11.95 4.83 -0.18
C ILE A 16 -11.31 3.65 0.57
N PHE A 17 -11.12 3.78 1.88
CA PHE A 17 -10.56 2.73 2.72
C PHE A 17 -11.40 1.44 2.68
N LEU A 18 -12.72 1.56 2.76
CA LEU A 18 -13.63 0.43 2.64
C LEU A 18 -13.59 -0.19 1.24
N LEU A 19 -13.50 0.61 0.17
CA LEU A 19 -13.36 0.10 -1.19
C LEU A 19 -12.07 -0.71 -1.37
N LEU A 20 -10.96 -0.24 -0.79
CA LEU A 20 -9.67 -0.95 -0.80
C LEU A 20 -9.75 -2.27 -0.03
N ILE A 21 -10.42 -2.28 1.14
CA ILE A 21 -10.67 -3.52 1.90
C ILE A 21 -11.55 -4.49 1.11
N LEU A 22 -12.61 -4.02 0.47
CA LEU A 22 -13.46 -4.89 -0.34
C LEU A 22 -12.66 -5.47 -1.52
N ASN A 23 -11.86 -4.65 -2.21
CA ASN A 23 -11.00 -5.10 -3.29
C ASN A 23 -10.04 -6.22 -2.85
N PHE A 24 -9.44 -6.08 -1.66
CA PHE A 24 -8.60 -7.10 -1.06
C PHE A 24 -9.29 -8.45 -0.91
N LEU A 25 -10.54 -8.45 -0.43
CA LEU A 25 -11.29 -9.68 -0.17
C LEU A 25 -11.63 -10.45 -1.47
N PHE A 26 -11.62 -9.80 -2.63
CA PHE A 26 -12.09 -10.40 -3.89
C PHE A 26 -10.99 -10.67 -4.94
N PHE A 27 -9.83 -9.99 -4.91
CA PHE A 27 -8.90 -9.98 -6.06
C PHE A 27 -7.43 -10.25 -5.70
N GLU A 28 -7.17 -11.06 -4.68
CA GLU A 28 -5.87 -11.22 -4.02
C GLU A 28 -4.67 -11.48 -4.97
N LYS A 29 -3.69 -10.56 -4.96
CA LYS A 29 -2.31 -10.78 -5.40
C LYS A 29 -1.37 -9.99 -4.48
N ASN A 30 -0.41 -10.68 -3.86
CA ASN A 30 0.79 -10.08 -3.27
C ASN A 30 1.97 -10.92 -3.71
N GLU A 31 3.13 -10.30 -3.86
CA GLU A 31 4.35 -11.06 -4.03
C GLU A 31 4.74 -11.71 -2.69
N CYS A 32 4.58 -13.04 -2.60
CA CYS A 32 4.88 -13.81 -1.38
C CYS A 32 6.37 -13.70 -0.98
N SER A 33 7.25 -13.44 -1.95
CA SER A 33 8.69 -13.25 -1.80
C SER A 33 9.07 -12.04 -0.97
N VAL A 34 8.25 -10.98 -0.98
CA VAL A 34 8.61 -9.67 -0.41
C VAL A 34 8.66 -9.71 1.12
N LEU A 35 7.74 -10.40 1.78
CA LEU A 35 7.76 -10.56 3.24
C LEU A 35 8.86 -11.49 3.73
N VAL A 36 9.20 -12.51 2.95
CA VAL A 36 10.31 -13.44 3.23
C VAL A 36 11.63 -12.65 3.20
N THR A 37 11.80 -11.81 2.18
CA THR A 37 12.97 -10.91 2.03
C THR A 37 13.06 -9.94 3.21
N ALA A 38 11.95 -9.29 3.58
CA ALA A 38 11.91 -8.39 4.72
C ALA A 38 12.28 -9.08 6.05
N ARG A 39 11.80 -10.31 6.28
CA ARG A 39 12.16 -11.07 7.47
C ARG A 39 13.65 -11.40 7.49
N HIS A 40 14.19 -11.91 6.39
CA HIS A 40 15.60 -12.27 6.29
C HIS A 40 16.52 -11.05 6.41
N PHE A 41 16.08 -9.89 5.90
CA PHE A 41 16.82 -8.63 6.04
C PHE A 41 17.05 -8.26 7.51
N VAL A 42 16.09 -8.51 8.39
CA VAL A 42 16.16 -8.17 9.82
C VAL A 42 16.73 -9.30 10.69
N ASP A 43 16.60 -10.55 10.24
CA ASP A 43 17.20 -11.74 10.85
C ASP A 43 17.86 -12.63 9.79
N PRO A 44 19.11 -12.34 9.38
CA PRO A 44 19.83 -13.13 8.38
C PRO A 44 20.12 -14.58 8.81
N ASN A 45 19.97 -14.89 10.09
CA ASN A 45 20.13 -16.24 10.62
C ASN A 45 18.87 -17.09 10.48
N TRP A 46 17.74 -16.50 10.06
CA TRP A 46 16.49 -17.22 9.88
C TRP A 46 16.61 -18.31 8.81
N ILE A 47 17.21 -18.00 7.66
CA ILE A 47 17.53 -18.96 6.59
C ILE A 47 19.00 -18.78 6.20
N LYS A 48 19.89 -19.42 6.97
CA LYS A 48 21.34 -19.33 6.74
C LYS A 48 21.74 -19.88 5.38
N GLY A 49 22.57 -19.13 4.66
CA GLY A 49 23.18 -19.58 3.41
C GLY A 49 22.29 -19.47 2.17
N ASP A 50 21.09 -18.92 2.28
CA ASP A 50 20.28 -18.62 1.11
C ASP A 50 20.90 -17.45 0.32
N TRP A 51 21.33 -17.73 -0.91
CA TRP A 51 22.02 -16.75 -1.74
C TRP A 51 21.08 -15.62 -2.20
N TRP A 52 19.81 -15.93 -2.48
CA TRP A 52 18.84 -14.99 -3.04
C TRP A 52 18.42 -13.97 -1.99
N LEU A 53 18.03 -14.43 -0.79
CA LEU A 53 17.66 -13.58 0.33
C LEU A 53 18.84 -12.75 0.85
N SER A 54 20.07 -13.26 0.73
CA SER A 54 21.28 -12.56 1.18
C SER A 54 21.83 -11.56 0.18
N THR A 55 21.32 -11.53 -1.06
CA THR A 55 21.78 -10.59 -2.09
C THR A 55 21.44 -9.14 -1.72
N GLY A 56 20.37 -8.93 -0.95
CA GLY A 56 19.98 -7.61 -0.43
C GLY A 56 19.61 -6.63 -1.54
N ILE A 57 18.31 -6.42 -1.77
CA ILE A 57 17.85 -5.45 -2.76
C ILE A 57 17.81 -4.05 -2.11
N GLU A 58 18.74 -3.18 -2.49
CA GLU A 58 18.95 -1.87 -1.83
C GLU A 58 17.71 -0.97 -1.84
N TYR A 59 16.97 -0.92 -2.96
CA TYR A 59 15.78 -0.08 -3.10
C TYR A 59 14.62 -0.54 -2.20
N GLU A 60 14.68 -1.76 -1.64
CA GLU A 60 13.68 -2.33 -0.74
C GLU A 60 14.04 -2.14 0.74
N SER A 61 15.20 -1.56 1.04
CA SER A 61 15.75 -1.47 2.41
C SER A 61 14.77 -0.84 3.42
N LEU A 62 14.10 0.25 3.07
CA LEU A 62 13.13 0.91 3.95
C LEU A 62 11.92 0.01 4.24
N PHE A 63 11.36 -0.59 3.19
CA PHE A 63 10.24 -1.54 3.32
C PHE A 63 10.67 -2.75 4.15
N ASN A 64 11.82 -3.34 3.82
CA ASN A 64 12.35 -4.54 4.48
C ASN A 64 12.64 -4.29 5.96
N PHE A 65 13.16 -3.11 6.32
CA PHE A 65 13.34 -2.73 7.71
C PHE A 65 12.00 -2.65 8.45
N PHE A 66 11.01 -1.96 7.89
CA PHE A 66 9.69 -1.80 8.53
C PHE A 66 8.94 -3.13 8.65
N ALA A 67 8.77 -3.83 7.52
CA ALA A 67 8.04 -5.11 7.47
C ALA A 67 8.77 -6.21 8.27
N GLY A 68 10.10 -6.26 8.21
CA GLY A 68 10.91 -7.20 8.98
C GLY A 68 10.91 -6.92 10.48
N THR A 69 10.87 -5.65 10.88
CA THR A 69 10.72 -5.29 12.31
C THR A 69 9.33 -5.65 12.82
N LEU A 70 8.28 -5.39 12.03
CA LEU A 70 6.94 -5.82 12.37
C LEU A 70 6.88 -7.34 12.57
N TYR A 71 7.56 -8.10 11.71
CA TYR A 71 7.68 -9.56 11.85
C TYR A 71 8.29 -10.00 13.20
N LYS A 72 9.22 -9.26 13.80
CA LYS A 72 9.81 -9.65 15.11
C LYS A 72 8.78 -9.82 16.22
N ILE A 73 7.62 -9.17 16.09
CA ILE A 73 6.54 -9.20 17.07
C ILE A 73 5.25 -9.84 16.54
N SER A 74 5.27 -10.41 15.32
CA SER A 74 4.10 -11.01 14.67
C SER A 74 4.45 -12.23 13.81
N ASN A 75 3.47 -12.72 13.03
CA ASN A 75 3.68 -13.76 12.02
C ASN A 75 3.40 -13.20 10.61
N PHE A 76 3.70 -13.97 9.56
CA PHE A 76 3.54 -13.51 8.18
C PHE A 76 2.14 -13.01 7.87
N SER A 77 1.11 -13.76 8.28
CA SER A 77 -0.30 -13.40 8.04
C SER A 77 -0.68 -12.09 8.72
N LEU A 78 -0.26 -11.90 9.97
CA LEU A 78 -0.56 -10.68 10.71
C LEU A 78 0.24 -9.49 10.18
N THR A 79 1.54 -9.65 9.88
CA THR A 79 2.37 -8.63 9.23
C THR A 79 1.74 -8.19 7.92
N PHE A 80 1.25 -9.15 7.12
CA PHE A 80 0.59 -8.90 5.85
C PHE A 80 -0.70 -8.09 6.01
N ILE A 81 -1.59 -8.52 6.91
CA ILE A 81 -2.86 -7.82 7.17
C ILE A 81 -2.60 -6.41 7.68
N LEU A 82 -1.75 -6.25 8.69
CA LEU A 82 -1.43 -4.94 9.27
C LEU A 82 -0.75 -4.03 8.25
N GLY A 83 0.20 -4.55 7.49
CA GLY A 83 0.87 -3.82 6.42
C GLY A 83 -0.09 -3.34 5.34
N ARG A 84 -1.04 -4.19 4.92
CA ARG A 84 -2.09 -3.79 3.99
C ARG A 84 -3.02 -2.72 4.54
N LEU A 85 -3.50 -2.90 5.77
CA LEU A 85 -4.37 -1.89 6.41
C LEU A 85 -3.65 -0.54 6.53
N PHE A 86 -2.35 -0.55 6.82
CA PHE A 86 -1.53 0.64 6.84
C PHE A 86 -1.41 1.29 5.45
N VAL A 87 -1.04 0.52 4.41
CA VAL A 87 -0.95 1.03 3.03
C VAL A 87 -2.30 1.56 2.54
N TYR A 88 -3.40 0.87 2.85
CA TYR A 88 -4.74 1.33 2.49
C TYR A 88 -5.13 2.62 3.20
N SER A 89 -4.76 2.77 4.47
CA SER A 89 -4.96 4.01 5.21
C SER A 89 -4.23 5.18 4.52
N LEU A 90 -2.95 5.01 4.16
CA LEU A 90 -2.18 6.04 3.48
C LEU A 90 -2.75 6.39 2.10
N TRP A 91 -3.12 5.40 1.30
CA TRP A 91 -3.76 5.65 -0.01
C TRP A 91 -5.11 6.35 0.13
N SER A 92 -5.91 5.94 1.12
CA SER A 92 -7.20 6.59 1.38
C SER A 92 -7.04 8.04 1.78
N TYR A 93 -5.98 8.36 2.53
CA TYR A 93 -5.62 9.73 2.87
C TYR A 93 -5.29 10.55 1.62
N ILE A 94 -4.37 10.07 0.79
CA ILE A 94 -3.94 10.76 -0.45
C ILE A 94 -5.12 10.97 -1.39
N PHE A 95 -5.93 9.95 -1.65
CA PHE A 95 -7.09 10.11 -2.52
C PHE A 95 -8.16 11.04 -1.93
N ALA A 96 -8.36 11.05 -0.62
CA ALA A 96 -9.28 11.99 0.01
C ALA A 96 -8.81 13.45 -0.17
N GLU A 97 -7.50 13.72 -0.04
CA GLU A 97 -6.93 15.04 -0.33
C GLU A 97 -7.15 15.42 -1.81
N ILE A 98 -6.82 14.52 -2.75
CA ILE A 98 -7.00 14.76 -4.19
C ILE A 98 -8.46 15.07 -4.53
N LEU A 99 -9.42 14.29 -4.00
CA LEU A 99 -10.84 14.52 -4.26
C LEU A 99 -11.30 15.88 -3.76
N ILE A 100 -10.84 16.30 -2.58
CA ILE A 100 -11.19 17.60 -1.99
C ILE A 100 -10.54 18.75 -2.77
N GLU A 101 -9.28 18.61 -3.14
CA GLU A 101 -8.54 19.64 -3.87
C GLU A 101 -9.13 19.85 -5.27
N LEU A 102 -9.45 18.76 -5.98
CA LEU A 102 -10.07 18.79 -7.30
C LEU A 102 -11.59 19.03 -7.26
N LYS A 103 -12.17 19.15 -6.07
CA LYS A 103 -13.62 19.36 -5.84
C LYS A 103 -14.49 18.27 -6.47
N ILE A 104 -13.98 17.05 -6.53
CA ILE A 104 -14.68 15.89 -7.08
C ILE A 104 -15.62 15.33 -6.00
N SER A 105 -16.82 14.94 -6.43
CA SER A 105 -17.80 14.31 -5.54
C SER A 105 -17.29 12.96 -5.03
N VAL A 106 -17.44 12.71 -3.72
CA VAL A 106 -17.08 11.41 -3.10
C VAL A 106 -17.78 10.22 -3.75
N TRP A 107 -18.96 10.43 -4.33
CA TRP A 107 -19.71 9.39 -5.04
C TRP A 107 -19.02 8.90 -6.31
N LEU A 108 -18.05 9.67 -6.84
CA LEU A 108 -17.22 9.28 -7.98
C LEU A 108 -15.95 8.52 -7.55
N ALA A 109 -15.66 8.42 -6.24
CA ALA A 109 -14.49 7.72 -5.73
C ALA A 109 -14.40 6.25 -6.19
N PRO A 110 -15.49 5.44 -6.19
CA PRO A 110 -15.44 4.07 -6.70
C PRO A 110 -15.05 4.00 -8.19
N PHE A 111 -15.53 4.95 -9.00
CA PHE A 111 -15.24 5.00 -10.43
C PHE A 111 -13.79 5.38 -10.71
N LEU A 112 -13.27 6.38 -10.00
CA LEU A 112 -11.85 6.76 -10.08
C LEU A 112 -10.93 5.64 -9.59
N PHE A 113 -11.30 4.99 -8.50
CA PHE A 113 -10.58 3.83 -7.98
C PHE A 113 -10.54 2.69 -9.01
N TYR A 114 -11.69 2.35 -9.59
CA TYR A 114 -11.78 1.36 -10.66
C TYR A 114 -10.95 1.76 -11.89
N ALA A 115 -11.03 3.01 -12.32
CA ALA A 115 -10.27 3.51 -13.47
C ALA A 115 -8.75 3.40 -13.24
N ILE A 116 -8.26 3.72 -12.05
CA ILE A 116 -6.83 3.57 -11.69
C ILE A 116 -6.46 2.09 -11.68
N GLN A 117 -7.31 1.23 -11.11
CA GLN A 117 -7.05 -0.21 -11.07
C GLN A 117 -6.98 -0.81 -12.48
N GLN A 118 -7.86 -0.41 -13.41
CA GLN A 118 -7.88 -0.94 -14.78
C GLN A 118 -6.78 -0.37 -15.68
N ASN A 119 -6.02 0.65 -15.24
CA ASN A 119 -4.97 1.29 -16.02
C ASN A 119 -3.58 1.05 -15.41
N PRO A 120 -3.00 -0.16 -15.58
CA PRO A 120 -1.65 -0.46 -15.11
C PRO A 120 -0.57 0.45 -15.74
N SER A 121 -0.88 1.14 -16.85
CA SER A 121 0.04 2.05 -17.55
C SER A 121 0.41 3.32 -16.77
N MET A 122 -0.34 3.71 -15.74
CA MET A 122 0.02 4.89 -14.93
C MET A 122 1.29 4.69 -14.08
N GLY A 123 1.68 3.43 -13.86
CA GLY A 123 2.88 3.03 -13.11
C GLY A 123 3.78 2.10 -13.91
N PHE A 124 4.14 2.44 -15.16
CA PHE A 124 4.99 1.61 -16.03
C PHE A 124 4.44 0.19 -16.34
N GLY A 125 3.12 0.00 -16.32
CA GLY A 125 2.50 -1.32 -16.52
C GLY A 125 2.33 -2.12 -15.23
N GLU A 126 2.74 -1.56 -14.09
CA GLU A 126 2.58 -2.17 -12.77
C GLU A 126 1.34 -1.63 -12.04
N TRP A 127 0.76 -2.49 -11.21
CA TRP A 127 -0.34 -2.12 -10.35
C TRP A 127 0.17 -1.21 -9.23
N MET A 128 -0.43 -0.03 -9.06
CA MET A 128 -0.09 0.92 -7.98
C MET A 128 -0.68 0.51 -6.63
N ILE A 129 -1.73 -0.31 -6.67
CA ILE A 129 -2.58 -0.77 -5.56
C ILE A 129 -2.91 -2.24 -5.90
N PRO A 130 -2.84 -3.22 -4.97
CA PRO A 130 -3.09 -3.09 -3.53
C PRO A 130 -2.03 -3.70 -2.60
N GLY A 131 -0.84 -4.04 -3.08
CA GLY A 131 0.09 -4.88 -2.32
C GLY A 131 0.68 -4.21 -1.07
N PHE A 132 1.04 -5.01 -0.07
CA PHE A 132 1.99 -4.59 0.96
C PHE A 132 3.39 -4.98 0.49
N GLU A 133 4.05 -4.04 -0.17
CA GLU A 133 5.28 -4.23 -0.95
C GLU A 133 5.99 -2.90 -1.19
N THR A 134 7.25 -2.96 -1.61
CA THR A 134 8.11 -1.78 -1.79
C THR A 134 7.52 -0.74 -2.77
N LYS A 135 6.92 -1.17 -3.89
CA LYS A 135 6.35 -0.25 -4.88
C LYS A 135 5.20 0.58 -4.34
N SER A 136 4.40 0.02 -3.42
CA SER A 136 3.34 0.78 -2.75
C SER A 136 3.89 1.97 -1.98
N PHE A 137 5.03 1.82 -1.31
CA PHE A 137 5.68 2.91 -0.60
C PHE A 137 6.27 3.96 -1.56
N ALA A 138 6.83 3.52 -2.68
CA ALA A 138 7.34 4.43 -3.71
C ALA A 138 6.22 5.31 -4.28
N TYR A 139 5.07 4.73 -4.64
CA TYR A 139 3.93 5.50 -5.13
C TYR A 139 3.36 6.43 -4.07
N LEU A 140 3.23 5.98 -2.82
CA LEU A 140 2.79 6.84 -1.71
C LEU A 140 3.69 8.06 -1.54
N ALA A 141 5.00 7.92 -1.72
CA ALA A 141 5.93 9.04 -1.66
C ALA A 141 5.75 10.03 -2.82
N VAL A 142 5.43 9.55 -4.02
CA VAL A 142 5.22 10.40 -5.21
C VAL A 142 3.89 11.16 -5.15
N PHE A 143 2.81 10.52 -4.69
CA PHE A 143 1.49 11.15 -4.64
C PHE A 143 1.21 11.88 -3.31
N GLY A 144 2.02 11.64 -2.29
CA GLY A 144 1.88 12.27 -0.97
C GLY A 144 2.75 13.52 -0.76
N SER A 145 3.60 13.88 -1.72
CA SER A 145 4.45 15.08 -1.71
C SER A 145 3.77 16.28 -2.34
#